data_AF-A0A9X1QXP2-F1
#
_entry.id   AF-A0A9X1QXP2-F1
#
_cell.length_a   1.000
_cell.length_b   1.000
_cell.length_c   1.000
_cell.angle_alpha   90.00
_cell.angle_beta   90.00
_cell.angle_gamma   90.00
#
_symmetry.space_group_name_H-M   'P 1'
#
loop_
_entity.id
_entity.type
_entity.pdbx_description
1 polymer ?
#
loop_
_entity_poly.entity_id
_entity_poly.type
_entity_poly.pdbx_seq_one_letter_code
_entity_poly.pdbx_strand_id
1 'polypeptide(L)'
;MSRFIKLSVFICLLMIVANSCSKDDSQPTENPDSNLITVDSELGNLLLRTTDVNNTSSIDCIDLVYPVTFFIYNSNQQQTGTQTVNNDGELLALLLSLENGTYIALQFPISVVLQDGTIVAVNSNAELVTLISGCSANGGGVPPDFSTILTSGSWFVTYFFDDEDETGDFAGYEFTFATDNTAQAVSTSNTVNGTWNLTTSTTPDLLLFFGNTDPFDELDEDWDIIEATQDIIKLKHISGGDGSVDFLTFERTPNGGGGGGNTSNFVDNLTTSVWYVNLLDDDGTDETCDYVDYQFTFNSDETVTATSTNNTVNGTWTATSSGSGIDLILNFEITGGDDPFDDLNDDWDVLSFDTEIIKLIDVSGGNGGTDYLDFGRNPYQGCSGGGNTTELTNILLDGQWFVESYIDDGDDQTIDYNGYALTFNADGSVLAVNSSNTISGTWSVVTSSNGLDVNLDFGAAIPFDEFNDDWDVETYTNTRVELFDVSGGNGGTDYLTFEKL
;
A
#
# COMPACT_ATOMS: atom_id res chain seq x y z
N MET A 1 -12.13 42.52 -78.66
CA MET A 1 -10.70 42.82 -78.94
C MET A 1 -10.30 43.98 -78.05
N SER A 2 -9.17 43.87 -77.31
CA SER A 2 -8.52 44.91 -76.47
C SER A 2 -9.24 45.33 -75.17
N ARG A 3 -8.79 44.95 -73.96
CA ARG A 3 -7.65 45.44 -73.12
C ARG A 3 -7.86 46.82 -72.42
N PHE A 4 -7.81 46.76 -71.09
CA PHE A 4 -7.25 47.72 -70.08
C PHE A 4 -7.93 49.06 -69.68
N ILE A 5 -8.32 49.08 -68.39
CA ILE A 5 -8.00 50.02 -67.27
C ILE A 5 -8.21 51.55 -67.45
N LYS A 6 -8.97 52.13 -66.49
CA LYS A 6 -8.73 53.33 -65.62
C LYS A 6 -10.04 53.56 -64.81
N LEU A 7 -10.08 53.88 -63.51
CA LEU A 7 -9.58 55.11 -62.90
C LEU A 7 -9.76 55.09 -61.36
N SER A 8 -8.68 55.42 -60.64
CA SER A 8 -8.51 56.20 -59.39
C SER A 8 -9.45 56.08 -58.19
N VAL A 9 -8.87 55.93 -56.99
CA VAL A 9 -8.76 57.02 -55.98
C VAL A 9 -7.46 56.84 -55.16
N PHE A 10 -6.84 57.98 -54.86
CA PHE A 10 -5.52 58.25 -54.32
C PHE A 10 -5.68 58.70 -52.85
N ILE A 11 -5.00 58.09 -51.87
CA ILE A 11 -4.83 58.68 -50.52
C ILE A 11 -3.37 58.56 -50.07
N CYS A 12 -2.80 59.73 -49.78
CA CYS A 12 -1.51 60.05 -49.15
C CYS A 12 -1.25 59.22 -47.88
N LEU A 13 -0.07 58.63 -47.65
CA LEU A 13 1.26 59.19 -47.37
C LEU A 13 1.51 59.56 -45.88
N LEU A 14 2.41 58.75 -45.27
CA LEU A 14 3.43 59.02 -44.24
C LEU A 14 3.04 59.14 -42.75
N MET A 15 3.43 58.11 -41.98
CA MET A 15 4.48 58.07 -40.91
C MET A 15 3.93 58.43 -39.52
N ILE A 16 4.13 57.67 -38.43
CA ILE A 16 5.41 57.31 -37.77
C ILE A 16 5.24 56.05 -36.89
N VAL A 17 6.15 55.10 -37.12
CA VAL A 17 6.84 54.10 -36.27
C VAL A 17 6.41 53.94 -34.79
N ALA A 18 6.04 52.69 -34.43
CA ALA A 18 6.36 52.10 -33.13
C ALA A 18 7.09 50.77 -33.39
N ASN A 19 8.33 50.69 -32.90
CA ASN A 19 9.18 49.51 -32.98
C ASN A 19 8.54 48.32 -32.26
N SER A 20 8.38 47.20 -32.96
CA SER A 20 8.53 45.88 -32.34
C SER A 20 9.79 45.26 -32.93
N CYS A 21 10.81 45.10 -32.09
CA CYS A 21 11.96 44.27 -32.41
C CYS A 21 11.47 42.82 -32.47
N SER A 22 11.48 42.21 -33.65
CA SER A 22 11.55 40.76 -33.74
C SER A 22 12.94 40.36 -33.22
N LYS A 23 13.02 39.99 -31.94
CA LYS A 23 14.05 39.03 -31.55
C LYS A 23 13.67 37.71 -32.20
N ASP A 24 14.43 37.39 -33.22
CA ASP A 24 14.74 36.03 -33.62
C ASP A 24 15.37 35.35 -32.40
N ASP A 25 14.53 34.69 -31.62
CA ASP A 25 14.91 33.57 -30.76
C ASP A 25 14.09 32.40 -31.29
N SER A 26 14.66 31.71 -32.28
CA SER A 26 14.32 30.30 -32.49
C SER A 26 14.83 29.54 -31.27
N GLN A 27 14.05 29.59 -30.18
CA GLN A 27 14.11 28.57 -29.15
C GLN A 27 13.81 27.23 -29.85
N PRO A 28 14.51 26.14 -29.49
CA PRO A 28 14.05 24.82 -29.89
C PRO A 28 12.64 24.70 -29.34
N THR A 29 11.66 24.49 -30.22
CA THR A 29 10.36 23.99 -29.79
C THR A 29 10.62 22.57 -29.30
N GLU A 30 10.98 22.42 -28.03
CA GLU A 30 10.81 21.15 -27.37
C GLU A 30 9.32 20.82 -27.44
N ASN A 31 9.04 19.61 -27.90
CA ASN A 31 7.70 19.08 -27.88
C ASN A 31 7.27 18.99 -26.41
N PRO A 32 6.24 19.73 -25.95
CA PRO A 32 5.83 19.69 -24.55
C PRO A 32 5.42 18.29 -24.07
N ASP A 33 5.14 17.36 -25.00
CA ASP A 33 4.77 15.98 -24.69
C ASP A 33 5.91 15.15 -24.06
N SER A 34 7.21 15.47 -24.26
CA SER A 34 8.31 14.61 -23.76
C SER A 34 8.76 14.93 -22.32
N ASN A 35 8.26 16.00 -21.72
CA ASN A 35 8.69 16.47 -20.41
C ASN A 35 7.63 16.34 -19.30
N LEU A 36 6.39 16.03 -19.68
CA LEU A 36 5.31 15.74 -18.75
C LEU A 36 5.43 14.30 -18.24
N ILE A 37 5.25 14.14 -16.94
CA ILE A 37 5.39 12.90 -16.18
C ILE A 37 4.04 12.66 -15.52
N THR A 38 3.51 11.46 -15.71
CA THR A 38 2.37 10.89 -14.97
C THR A 38 2.89 9.81 -14.03
N VAL A 39 2.11 9.41 -13.02
CA VAL A 39 2.54 8.39 -12.04
C VAL A 39 2.87 7.04 -12.71
N ASP A 40 2.09 6.68 -13.74
CA ASP A 40 2.21 5.48 -14.57
C ASP A 40 3.25 5.57 -15.70
N SER A 41 3.80 6.76 -15.96
CA SER A 41 4.88 6.91 -16.95
C SER A 41 6.17 6.22 -16.48
N GLU A 42 7.03 5.82 -17.42
CA GLU A 42 8.35 5.24 -17.12
C GLU A 42 9.09 6.05 -16.06
N LEU A 43 9.20 7.37 -16.23
CA LEU A 43 9.90 8.23 -15.28
C LEU A 43 9.14 8.40 -13.95
N GLY A 44 7.80 8.37 -13.95
CA GLY A 44 7.00 8.41 -12.72
C GLY A 44 7.23 7.19 -11.85
N ASN A 45 7.19 6.00 -12.46
CA ASN A 45 7.51 4.73 -11.81
C ASN A 45 8.96 4.65 -11.34
N LEU A 46 9.91 5.16 -12.13
CA LEU A 46 11.31 5.23 -11.71
C LEU A 46 11.51 6.17 -10.51
N LEU A 47 10.82 7.31 -10.47
CA LEU A 47 10.86 8.23 -9.33
C LEU A 47 10.24 7.60 -8.07
N LEU A 48 9.12 6.88 -8.18
CA LEU A 48 8.53 6.13 -7.06
C LEU A 48 9.55 5.15 -6.45
N ARG A 49 10.28 4.41 -7.29
CA ARG A 49 11.30 3.45 -6.84
C ARG A 49 12.52 4.09 -6.18
N THR A 50 12.84 5.36 -6.48
CA THR A 50 13.90 6.08 -5.77
C THR A 50 13.47 6.51 -4.35
N THR A 51 12.18 6.43 -4.02
CA THR A 51 11.64 6.92 -2.73
C THR A 51 11.38 5.83 -1.69
N ASP A 52 11.58 4.57 -2.05
CA ASP A 52 11.31 3.43 -1.18
C ASP A 52 12.42 3.22 -0.13
N VAL A 53 12.14 3.63 1.12
CA VAL A 53 13.05 3.49 2.27
C VAL A 53 12.99 2.12 2.96
N ASN A 54 12.13 1.19 2.49
CA ASN A 54 11.94 -0.13 3.11
C ASN A 54 12.74 -1.25 2.42
N ASN A 55 13.61 -0.92 1.46
CA ASN A 55 14.75 -1.72 0.97
C ASN A 55 14.42 -3.15 0.47
N THR A 56 13.33 -3.30 -0.30
CA THR A 56 13.08 -4.50 -1.10
C THR A 56 12.87 -4.21 -2.60
N SER A 57 12.67 -2.95 -2.97
CA SER A 57 12.38 -2.48 -4.35
C SER A 57 13.10 -1.19 -4.76
N SER A 58 13.99 -0.66 -3.90
CA SER A 58 14.73 0.59 -4.10
C SER A 58 15.75 0.51 -5.23
N ILE A 59 15.93 1.62 -5.97
CA ILE A 59 17.04 1.76 -6.94
C ILE A 59 18.31 2.16 -6.17
N ASP A 60 18.98 1.18 -5.57
CA ASP A 60 20.12 1.37 -4.65
C ASP A 60 21.38 2.06 -5.23
N CYS A 61 21.41 2.35 -6.53
CA CYS A 61 22.59 2.89 -7.20
C CYS A 61 22.46 4.37 -7.60
N ILE A 62 21.31 5.01 -7.33
CA ILE A 62 21.10 6.44 -7.56
C ILE A 62 20.11 7.04 -6.54
N ASP A 63 20.53 8.09 -5.85
CA ASP A 63 19.69 8.87 -4.92
C ASP A 63 19.45 10.28 -5.45
N LEU A 64 18.23 10.80 -5.29
CA LEU A 64 17.94 12.20 -5.60
C LEU A 64 18.54 13.13 -4.54
N VAL A 65 19.18 14.22 -4.98
CA VAL A 65 19.63 15.29 -4.07
C VAL A 65 18.51 16.32 -3.93
N TYR A 66 17.88 16.32 -2.77
CA TYR A 66 16.85 17.30 -2.41
C TYR A 66 17.42 18.69 -2.07
N PRO A 67 16.63 19.76 -2.26
CA PRO A 67 15.24 19.77 -2.72
C PRO A 67 15.07 19.65 -4.25
N VAL A 68 13.96 19.05 -4.67
CA VAL A 68 13.56 18.91 -6.10
C VAL A 68 12.24 19.66 -6.33
N THR A 69 12.14 20.43 -7.41
CA THR A 69 10.94 21.21 -7.74
C THR A 69 10.26 20.64 -8.98
N PHE A 70 8.93 20.56 -8.92
CA PHE A 70 8.04 20.13 -9.99
C PHE A 70 7.09 21.25 -10.41
N PHE A 71 6.83 21.35 -11.71
CA PHE A 71 5.73 22.14 -12.29
C PHE A 71 4.51 21.25 -12.44
N ILE A 72 3.32 21.70 -12.03
CA ILE A 72 2.07 20.94 -12.15
C ILE A 72 1.29 21.48 -13.35
N TYR A 73 0.73 20.59 -14.16
CA TYR A 73 -0.07 20.89 -15.35
C TYR A 73 -1.41 20.17 -15.31
N ASN A 74 -2.41 20.75 -15.96
CA ASN A 74 -3.69 20.09 -16.23
C ASN A 74 -3.71 19.43 -17.62
N SER A 75 -4.82 18.75 -17.94
CA SER A 75 -5.08 18.10 -19.24
C SER A 75 -5.04 19.01 -20.46
N ASN A 76 -5.08 20.33 -20.29
CA ASN A 76 -4.87 21.30 -21.38
C ASN A 76 -3.41 21.76 -21.49
N GLN A 77 -2.47 21.08 -20.83
CA GLN A 77 -1.05 21.42 -20.73
C GLN A 77 -0.80 22.83 -20.17
N GLN A 78 -1.73 23.35 -19.36
CA GLN A 78 -1.56 24.63 -18.69
C GLN A 78 -0.95 24.40 -17.32
N GLN A 79 0.15 25.09 -17.02
CA GLN A 79 0.75 25.03 -15.69
C GLN A 79 -0.22 25.60 -14.65
N THR A 80 -0.63 24.76 -13.70
CA THR A 80 -1.56 25.09 -12.61
C THR A 80 -0.83 25.39 -11.30
N GLY A 81 0.41 24.94 -11.13
CA GLY A 81 1.16 25.12 -9.90
C GLY A 81 2.63 24.75 -9.96
N THR A 82 3.27 24.79 -8.79
CA THR A 82 4.63 24.33 -8.52
C THR A 82 4.66 23.67 -7.16
N GLN A 83 5.32 22.51 -7.04
CA GLN A 83 5.56 21.83 -5.77
C GLN A 83 7.07 21.63 -5.59
N THR A 84 7.59 21.87 -4.40
CA THR A 84 8.97 21.49 -4.05
C THR A 84 8.92 20.43 -2.98
N VAL A 85 9.71 19.37 -3.15
CA VAL A 85 9.83 18.24 -2.22
C VAL A 85 11.24 18.25 -1.64
N ASN A 86 11.37 17.94 -0.36
CA ASN A 86 12.61 18.07 0.42
C ASN A 86 13.21 16.73 0.85
N ASN A 87 12.51 15.63 0.62
CA ASN A 87 12.90 14.27 0.94
C ASN A 87 12.06 13.29 0.12
N ASP A 88 12.40 12.00 0.19
CA ASP A 88 11.74 10.91 -0.52
C ASP A 88 10.27 10.74 -0.16
N GLY A 89 9.91 10.89 1.12
CA GLY A 89 8.51 10.81 1.55
C GLY A 89 7.63 11.90 0.95
N GLU A 90 8.15 13.13 0.83
CA GLU A 90 7.44 14.24 0.16
C GLU A 90 7.32 14.03 -1.35
N LEU A 91 8.31 13.39 -1.98
CA LEU A 91 8.24 13.01 -3.39
C LEU A 91 7.20 11.91 -3.62
N LEU A 92 7.19 10.87 -2.78
CA LEU A 92 6.19 9.80 -2.82
C LEU A 92 4.77 10.37 -2.67
N ALA A 93 4.55 11.21 -1.66
CA ALA A 93 3.25 11.84 -1.42
C ALA A 93 2.79 12.70 -2.62
N LEU A 94 3.71 13.43 -3.27
CA LEU A 94 3.40 14.18 -4.48
C LEU A 94 2.97 13.25 -5.63
N LEU A 95 3.70 12.16 -5.87
CA LEU A 95 3.42 11.22 -6.95
C LEU A 95 2.09 10.48 -6.74
N LEU A 96 1.78 10.07 -5.51
CA LEU A 96 0.51 9.42 -5.16
C LEU A 96 -0.69 10.38 -5.17
N SER A 97 -0.46 11.69 -5.01
CA SER A 97 -1.53 12.71 -5.04
C SER A 97 -1.95 13.14 -6.46
N LEU A 98 -1.35 12.58 -7.52
CA LEU A 98 -1.65 12.98 -8.89
C LEU A 98 -3.00 12.40 -9.35
N GLU A 99 -4.03 13.26 -9.40
CA GLU A 99 -5.33 12.93 -9.98
C GLU A 99 -5.27 12.72 -11.51
N ASN A 100 -6.21 11.95 -12.06
CA ASN A 100 -6.34 11.75 -13.50
C ASN A 100 -6.48 13.09 -14.25
N GLY A 101 -5.63 13.31 -15.26
CA GLY A 101 -5.54 14.57 -16.01
C GLY A 101 -4.66 15.64 -15.36
N THR A 102 -3.92 15.30 -14.31
CA THR A 102 -2.84 16.10 -13.74
C THR A 102 -1.48 15.52 -14.16
N TYR A 103 -0.55 16.39 -14.54
CA TYR A 103 0.78 16.02 -14.99
C TYR A 103 1.81 16.84 -14.23
N ILE A 104 3.02 16.31 -14.05
CA ILE A 104 4.14 17.05 -13.46
C ILE A 104 5.32 17.15 -14.42
N ALA A 105 6.18 18.14 -14.25
CA ALA A 105 7.47 18.22 -14.94
C ALA A 105 8.57 18.63 -13.97
N LEU A 106 9.73 17.98 -14.07
CA LEU A 106 10.89 18.33 -13.27
C LEU A 106 11.45 19.69 -13.67
N GLN A 107 11.75 20.53 -12.67
CA GLN A 107 12.53 21.73 -12.88
C GLN A 107 14.01 21.39 -12.93
N PHE A 108 14.53 21.15 -14.13
CA PHE A 108 15.95 20.94 -14.35
C PHE A 108 16.78 22.22 -14.18
N PRO A 109 18.07 22.10 -13.80
CA PRO A 109 18.76 20.85 -13.49
C PRO A 109 18.43 20.32 -12.09
N ILE A 110 18.42 19.01 -11.94
CA ILE A 110 18.43 18.33 -10.63
C ILE A 110 19.81 17.72 -10.37
N SER A 111 20.07 17.31 -9.14
CA SER A 111 21.30 16.59 -8.78
C SER A 111 20.97 15.19 -8.27
N VAL A 112 21.82 14.23 -8.57
CA VAL A 112 21.71 12.84 -8.11
C VAL A 112 23.05 12.39 -7.54
N VAL A 113 23.03 11.50 -6.56
CA VAL A 113 24.21 10.80 -6.02
C VAL A 113 24.23 9.39 -6.61
N LEU A 114 25.32 9.01 -7.27
CA LEU A 114 25.51 7.65 -7.75
C LEU A 114 26.04 6.74 -6.62
N GLN A 115 25.96 5.42 -6.79
CA GLN A 115 26.46 4.41 -5.84
C GLN A 115 27.91 4.63 -5.37
N ASP A 116 28.77 5.20 -6.21
CA ASP A 116 30.17 5.50 -5.88
C ASP A 116 30.36 6.81 -5.09
N GLY A 117 29.26 7.49 -4.75
CA GLY A 117 29.21 8.77 -4.04
C GLY A 117 29.39 9.99 -4.95
N THR A 118 29.48 9.82 -6.27
CA THR A 118 29.61 10.94 -7.23
C THR A 118 28.29 11.68 -7.37
N ILE A 119 28.34 13.01 -7.27
CA ILE A 119 27.18 13.87 -7.56
C ILE A 119 27.18 14.24 -9.04
N VAL A 120 26.10 13.91 -9.74
CA VAL A 120 25.89 14.23 -11.16
C VAL A 120 24.73 15.21 -11.30
N ALA A 121 24.90 16.23 -12.15
CA ALA A 121 23.83 17.15 -12.51
C ALA A 121 23.07 16.60 -13.71
N VAL A 122 21.75 16.51 -13.61
CA VAL A 122 20.86 15.96 -14.63
C VAL A 122 20.03 17.11 -15.19
N ASN A 123 19.97 17.22 -16.52
CA ASN A 123 19.45 18.39 -17.22
C ASN A 123 18.18 18.11 -18.03
N SER A 124 17.76 16.85 -18.14
CA SER A 124 16.54 16.45 -18.83
C SER A 124 16.01 15.10 -18.32
N ASN A 125 14.76 14.80 -18.64
CA ASN A 125 14.15 13.50 -18.36
C ASN A 125 14.96 12.36 -19.00
N ALA A 126 15.41 12.55 -20.25
CA ALA A 126 16.20 11.55 -20.97
C ALA A 126 17.56 11.26 -20.29
N GLU A 127 18.22 12.29 -19.73
CA GLU A 127 19.47 12.11 -18.98
C GLU A 127 19.21 11.38 -17.65
N LEU A 128 18.09 11.69 -16.97
CA LEU A 128 17.68 11.03 -15.74
C LEU A 128 17.39 9.54 -15.97
N VAL A 129 16.56 9.23 -16.97
CA VAL A 129 16.25 7.86 -17.39
C VAL A 129 17.53 7.13 -17.79
N THR A 130 18.44 7.75 -18.54
CA THR A 130 19.72 7.11 -18.91
C THR A 130 20.58 6.77 -17.69
N LEU A 131 20.60 7.62 -16.66
CA LEU A 131 21.35 7.35 -15.43
C LEU A 131 20.69 6.26 -14.59
N ILE A 132 19.36 6.29 -14.47
CA ILE A 132 18.58 5.28 -13.74
C ILE A 132 18.60 3.92 -14.46
N SER A 133 18.60 3.89 -15.80
CA SER A 133 18.72 2.66 -16.59
C SER A 133 20.17 2.18 -16.70
N GLY A 134 21.15 3.09 -16.66
CA GLY A 134 22.58 2.79 -16.56
C GLY A 134 22.98 2.22 -15.20
N CYS A 135 22.16 2.45 -14.18
CA CYS A 135 22.18 1.81 -12.88
C CYS A 135 22.11 0.27 -12.99
N SER A 136 21.40 -0.25 -14.00
CA SER A 136 21.35 -1.68 -14.35
C SER A 136 22.65 -2.21 -14.97
N ALA A 137 23.49 -1.35 -15.57
CA ALA A 137 24.70 -1.78 -16.29
C ALA A 137 25.93 -2.05 -15.39
N ASN A 138 25.90 -1.70 -14.10
CA ASN A 138 26.99 -1.99 -13.15
C ASN A 138 26.52 -2.68 -11.84
N GLY A 139 25.30 -3.22 -11.82
CA GLY A 139 24.76 -3.91 -10.64
C GLY A 139 23.47 -4.71 -10.82
N GLY A 140 22.78 -4.60 -11.96
CA GLY A 140 21.56 -5.38 -12.27
C GLY A 140 21.79 -6.28 -13.48
N GLY A 141 22.61 -7.32 -13.30
CA GLY A 141 22.71 -8.38 -14.28
C GLY A 141 21.62 -9.42 -14.07
N VAL A 142 21.36 -10.24 -15.10
CA VAL A 142 20.63 -11.52 -14.95
C VAL A 142 21.20 -12.24 -13.74
N PRO A 143 20.38 -12.52 -12.70
CA PRO A 143 20.85 -13.21 -11.52
C PRO A 143 21.56 -14.50 -11.94
N PRO A 144 22.70 -14.88 -11.33
CA PRO A 144 23.40 -16.13 -11.66
C PRO A 144 22.51 -17.37 -11.55
N ASP A 145 21.42 -17.26 -10.79
CA ASP A 145 20.39 -18.26 -10.52
C ASP A 145 19.06 -17.96 -11.24
N PHE A 146 19.02 -17.09 -12.26
CA PHE A 146 17.79 -16.76 -13.01
C PHE A 146 17.00 -17.99 -13.46
N SER A 147 17.66 -19.03 -13.99
CA SER A 147 16.96 -20.26 -14.37
C SER A 147 16.27 -20.94 -13.19
N THR A 148 16.80 -20.81 -11.98
CA THR A 148 16.17 -21.32 -10.75
C THR A 148 14.98 -20.44 -10.36
N ILE A 149 15.12 -19.11 -10.47
CA ILE A 149 14.03 -18.15 -10.25
C ILE A 149 12.87 -18.44 -11.21
N LEU A 150 13.13 -18.44 -12.52
CA LEU A 150 12.11 -18.65 -13.55
C LEU A 150 11.39 -19.99 -13.37
N THR A 151 12.12 -21.05 -13.05
CA THR A 151 11.55 -22.41 -12.89
C THR A 151 11.00 -22.71 -11.49
N SER A 152 10.97 -21.72 -10.60
CA SER A 152 10.35 -21.84 -9.29
C SER A 152 8.91 -21.36 -9.37
N GLY A 153 7.98 -22.14 -8.81
CA GLY A 153 6.57 -21.76 -8.69
C GLY A 153 5.88 -21.43 -10.01
N SER A 154 4.80 -20.66 -9.88
CA SER A 154 3.99 -20.17 -10.99
C SER A 154 4.13 -18.66 -11.11
N TRP A 155 3.83 -18.15 -12.30
CA TRP A 155 3.95 -16.76 -12.68
C TRP A 155 2.66 -16.29 -13.36
N PHE A 156 2.35 -15.02 -13.22
CA PHE A 156 1.23 -14.38 -13.88
C PHE A 156 1.73 -13.16 -14.63
N VAL A 157 1.25 -12.96 -15.85
CA VAL A 157 1.50 -11.71 -16.57
C VAL A 157 0.77 -10.61 -15.82
N THR A 158 1.54 -9.74 -15.15
CA THR A 158 0.98 -8.55 -14.49
C THR A 158 1.04 -7.35 -15.39
N TYR A 159 1.96 -7.30 -16.34
CA TYR A 159 1.99 -6.20 -17.30
C TYR A 159 2.45 -6.71 -18.64
N PHE A 160 1.71 -6.38 -19.69
CA PHE A 160 2.12 -6.58 -21.06
C PHE A 160 1.75 -5.35 -21.89
N PHE A 161 2.75 -4.79 -22.57
CA PHE A 161 2.58 -3.63 -23.44
C PHE A 161 3.32 -3.88 -24.75
N ASP A 162 2.58 -3.93 -25.84
CA ASP A 162 3.06 -3.97 -27.23
C ASP A 162 2.32 -2.89 -28.02
N ASP A 163 2.97 -1.73 -28.20
CA ASP A 163 2.41 -0.48 -28.71
C ASP A 163 1.17 0.10 -27.95
N GLU A 164 0.38 -0.75 -27.30
CA GLU A 164 -0.74 -0.49 -26.40
C GLU A 164 -0.74 -1.49 -25.21
N ASP A 165 -1.54 -1.21 -24.19
CA ASP A 165 -1.65 -2.10 -23.02
C ASP A 165 -2.58 -3.28 -23.33
N GLU A 166 -1.98 -4.46 -23.38
CA GLU A 166 -2.62 -5.74 -23.73
C GLU A 166 -2.57 -6.72 -22.55
N THR A 167 -2.26 -6.24 -21.35
CA THR A 167 -2.19 -7.04 -20.11
C THR A 167 -3.42 -7.92 -19.90
N GLY A 168 -4.60 -7.40 -20.27
CA GLY A 168 -5.89 -8.10 -20.13
C GLY A 168 -6.01 -9.40 -20.92
N ASP A 169 -5.24 -9.58 -21.99
CA ASP A 169 -5.32 -10.77 -22.85
C ASP A 169 -4.74 -12.03 -22.18
N PHE A 170 -3.88 -11.83 -21.19
CA PHE A 170 -3.27 -12.88 -20.38
C PHE A 170 -3.97 -13.08 -19.02
N ALA A 171 -5.06 -12.36 -18.76
CA ALA A 171 -5.81 -12.48 -17.51
C ALA A 171 -6.29 -13.92 -17.27
N GLY A 172 -6.05 -14.41 -16.05
CA GLY A 172 -6.45 -15.76 -15.63
C GLY A 172 -5.58 -16.90 -16.18
N TYR A 173 -4.46 -16.60 -16.86
CA TYR A 173 -3.47 -17.61 -17.23
C TYR A 173 -2.34 -17.72 -16.20
N GLU A 174 -2.10 -18.93 -15.73
CA GLU A 174 -0.97 -19.31 -14.89
C GLU A 174 0.17 -19.83 -15.77
N PHE A 175 1.33 -19.19 -15.70
CA PHE A 175 2.54 -19.54 -16.44
C PHE A 175 3.49 -20.37 -15.57
N THR A 176 3.95 -21.50 -16.10
CA THR A 176 4.94 -22.37 -15.45
C THR A 176 6.10 -22.66 -16.40
N PHE A 177 7.31 -22.65 -15.87
CA PHE A 177 8.54 -22.92 -16.62
C PHE A 177 9.27 -24.11 -15.99
N ALA A 178 9.55 -25.14 -16.77
CA ALA A 178 10.20 -26.36 -16.29
C ALA A 178 11.70 -26.38 -16.58
N THR A 179 12.45 -27.10 -15.75
CA THR A 179 13.91 -27.26 -15.88
C THR A 179 14.37 -27.99 -17.16
N ASP A 180 13.45 -28.58 -17.93
CA ASP A 180 13.70 -29.22 -19.22
C ASP A 180 13.39 -28.32 -20.42
N ASN A 181 13.31 -26.99 -20.20
CA ASN A 181 13.02 -25.96 -21.19
C ASN A 181 11.58 -25.96 -21.74
N THR A 182 10.66 -26.72 -21.13
CA THR A 182 9.23 -26.62 -21.45
C THR A 182 8.56 -25.51 -20.63
N ALA A 183 7.53 -24.89 -21.20
CA ALA A 183 6.69 -23.90 -20.53
C ALA A 183 5.20 -24.24 -20.75
N GLN A 184 4.32 -23.76 -19.89
CA GLN A 184 2.87 -23.87 -20.07
C GLN A 184 2.18 -22.62 -19.57
N ALA A 185 1.17 -22.15 -20.30
CA ALA A 185 0.18 -21.19 -19.84
C ALA A 185 -1.17 -21.92 -19.68
N VAL A 186 -1.73 -21.91 -18.48
CA VAL A 186 -2.93 -22.68 -18.13
C VAL A 186 -4.00 -21.75 -17.61
N SER A 187 -5.20 -21.82 -18.18
CA SER A 187 -6.41 -21.22 -17.61
C SER A 187 -7.43 -22.31 -17.31
N THR A 188 -8.61 -21.93 -16.81
CA THR A 188 -9.70 -22.87 -16.49
C THR A 188 -10.21 -23.67 -17.69
N SER A 189 -10.04 -23.14 -18.91
CA SER A 189 -10.61 -23.71 -20.13
C SER A 189 -9.59 -24.03 -21.22
N ASN A 190 -8.34 -23.58 -21.06
CA ASN A 190 -7.31 -23.70 -22.09
C ASN A 190 -5.95 -24.07 -21.49
N THR A 191 -5.14 -24.77 -22.27
CA THR A 191 -3.75 -25.07 -21.94
C THR A 191 -2.91 -24.85 -23.19
N VAL A 192 -2.00 -23.89 -23.11
CA VAL A 192 -1.06 -23.56 -24.17
C VAL A 192 0.32 -24.06 -23.75
N ASN A 193 0.87 -24.96 -24.56
CA ASN A 193 2.22 -25.48 -24.33
C ASN A 193 3.22 -24.61 -25.04
N GLY A 194 4.31 -24.28 -24.37
CA GLY A 194 5.41 -23.51 -24.91
C GLY A 194 6.78 -24.06 -24.54
N THR A 195 7.80 -23.28 -24.84
CA THR A 195 9.20 -23.52 -24.49
C THR A 195 9.86 -22.22 -24.07
N TRP A 196 10.91 -22.32 -23.28
CA TRP A 196 11.75 -21.19 -22.90
C TRP A 196 13.23 -21.54 -23.00
N ASN A 197 14.10 -20.57 -23.28
CA ASN A 197 15.54 -20.77 -23.27
C ASN A 197 16.31 -19.48 -23.00
N LEU A 198 17.52 -19.58 -22.43
CA LEU A 198 18.43 -18.44 -22.33
C LEU A 198 19.43 -18.41 -23.49
N THR A 199 19.72 -17.23 -24.03
CA THR A 199 20.80 -17.08 -25.02
C THR A 199 22.18 -17.26 -24.39
N THR A 200 23.19 -17.57 -25.21
CA THR A 200 24.57 -17.80 -24.74
C THR A 200 25.42 -16.54 -24.91
N SER A 201 25.07 -15.51 -24.15
CA SER A 201 25.66 -14.18 -24.21
C SER A 201 26.07 -13.69 -22.80
N THR A 202 26.87 -12.63 -22.73
CA THR A 202 27.20 -11.97 -21.43
C THR A 202 26.02 -11.21 -20.84
N THR A 203 25.00 -10.95 -21.64
CA THR A 203 23.69 -10.39 -21.31
C THR A 203 22.67 -11.34 -21.95
N PRO A 204 22.35 -12.47 -21.30
CA PRO A 204 21.52 -13.48 -21.92
C PRO A 204 20.06 -13.00 -21.98
N ASP A 205 19.41 -13.30 -23.11
CA ASP A 205 18.01 -12.97 -23.39
C ASP A 205 17.16 -14.20 -23.07
N LEU A 206 15.94 -13.97 -22.59
CA LEU A 206 14.94 -15.00 -22.41
C LEU A 206 14.14 -15.18 -23.70
N LEU A 207 14.39 -16.28 -24.40
CA LEU A 207 13.59 -16.69 -25.54
C LEU A 207 12.32 -17.37 -25.05
N LEU A 208 11.15 -16.81 -25.37
CA LEU A 208 9.85 -17.43 -25.12
C LEU A 208 9.24 -17.93 -26.43
N PHE A 209 8.46 -19.01 -26.35
CA PHE A 209 7.70 -19.54 -27.49
C PHE A 209 6.50 -20.35 -27.01
N PHE A 210 5.30 -19.78 -27.08
CA PHE A 210 3.99 -20.38 -26.79
C PHE A 210 3.18 -20.70 -28.06
N GLY A 211 3.73 -20.38 -29.23
CA GLY A 211 3.20 -20.80 -30.53
C GLY A 211 2.52 -19.66 -31.27
N ASN A 212 2.07 -19.93 -32.50
CA ASN A 212 1.62 -18.89 -33.44
C ASN A 212 0.11 -18.56 -33.32
N THR A 213 -0.43 -18.53 -32.11
CA THR A 213 -1.87 -18.29 -31.90
C THR A 213 -2.10 -17.20 -30.87
N ASP A 214 -2.73 -16.13 -31.35
CA ASP A 214 -3.25 -15.00 -30.59
C ASP A 214 -4.00 -15.45 -29.31
N PRO A 215 -3.68 -14.87 -28.13
CA PRO A 215 -2.71 -13.78 -27.90
C PRO A 215 -1.27 -14.27 -27.63
N PHE A 216 -1.02 -15.57 -27.64
CA PHE A 216 0.25 -16.13 -27.15
C PHE A 216 1.44 -15.92 -28.08
N ASP A 217 1.21 -15.62 -29.36
CA ASP A 217 2.29 -15.31 -30.29
C ASP A 217 2.96 -13.97 -30.01
N GLU A 218 2.32 -13.08 -29.26
CA GLU A 218 2.88 -11.77 -28.85
C GLU A 218 3.93 -11.91 -27.74
N LEU A 219 3.94 -13.04 -27.02
CA LEU A 219 4.99 -13.34 -26.05
C LEU A 219 6.25 -13.95 -26.69
N ASP A 220 6.20 -14.35 -27.96
CA ASP A 220 7.21 -15.17 -28.65
C ASP A 220 8.43 -14.37 -29.13
N GLU A 221 9.10 -13.67 -28.20
CA GLU A 221 10.21 -12.76 -28.47
C GLU A 221 11.53 -13.15 -27.78
N ASP A 222 12.63 -12.46 -28.13
CA ASP A 222 13.93 -12.54 -27.47
C ASP A 222 14.11 -11.46 -26.39
N TRP A 223 13.40 -11.65 -25.28
CA TRP A 223 13.30 -10.69 -24.20
C TRP A 223 14.64 -10.40 -23.50
N ASP A 224 15.04 -9.13 -23.48
CA ASP A 224 16.06 -8.61 -22.57
C ASP A 224 15.54 -8.70 -21.12
N ILE A 225 16.28 -9.37 -20.25
CA ILE A 225 15.95 -9.45 -18.83
C ILE A 225 16.38 -8.15 -18.13
N ILE A 226 15.41 -7.40 -17.61
CA ILE A 226 15.61 -6.13 -16.90
C ILE A 226 15.81 -6.38 -15.40
N GLU A 227 14.96 -7.24 -14.83
CA GLU A 227 14.91 -7.55 -13.40
C GLU A 227 14.45 -9.00 -13.22
N ALA A 228 15.02 -9.69 -12.25
CA ALA A 228 14.50 -10.97 -11.81
C ALA A 228 14.83 -11.20 -10.35
N THR A 229 13.80 -11.46 -9.55
CA THR A 229 13.87 -11.83 -8.14
C THR A 229 12.99 -13.04 -7.92
N GLN A 230 12.88 -13.54 -6.68
CA GLN A 230 11.95 -14.63 -6.40
C GLN A 230 10.49 -14.25 -6.67
N ASP A 231 10.15 -12.96 -6.69
CA ASP A 231 8.77 -12.47 -6.71
C ASP A 231 8.38 -11.78 -8.03
N ILE A 232 9.37 -11.27 -8.78
CA ILE A 232 9.12 -10.51 -10.02
C ILE A 232 10.14 -10.83 -11.10
N ILE A 233 9.71 -10.86 -12.36
CA ILE A 233 10.55 -10.90 -13.56
C ILE A 233 10.08 -9.80 -14.50
N LYS A 234 10.94 -8.84 -14.83
CA LYS A 234 10.67 -7.80 -15.84
C LYS A 234 11.53 -8.00 -17.06
N LEU A 235 10.88 -7.88 -18.20
CA LEU A 235 11.41 -8.15 -19.51
C LEU A 235 11.10 -6.96 -20.43
N LYS A 236 12.01 -6.68 -21.36
CA LYS A 236 11.75 -5.77 -22.48
C LYS A 236 12.17 -6.41 -23.79
N HIS A 237 11.54 -6.03 -24.88
CA HIS A 237 11.96 -6.37 -26.22
C HIS A 237 11.99 -5.10 -27.07
N ILE A 238 12.85 -5.06 -28.09
CA ILE A 238 12.89 -3.95 -29.04
C ILE A 238 12.56 -4.52 -30.40
N SER A 239 11.36 -4.23 -30.91
CA SER A 239 10.90 -4.70 -32.22
C SER A 239 11.92 -4.40 -33.32
N GLY A 240 12.31 -5.44 -34.05
CA GLY A 240 13.23 -5.30 -35.19
C GLY A 240 12.63 -4.56 -36.38
N GLY A 241 11.31 -4.28 -36.37
CA GLY A 241 10.57 -3.66 -37.47
C GLY A 241 10.52 -2.14 -37.41
N ASP A 242 9.81 -1.61 -36.41
CA ASP A 242 9.58 -0.19 -36.16
C ASP A 242 10.44 0.36 -35.01
N GLY A 243 11.04 -0.51 -34.21
CA GLY A 243 11.81 -0.13 -33.03
C GLY A 243 10.94 0.28 -31.85
N SER A 244 9.66 -0.15 -31.82
CA SER A 244 8.85 -0.13 -30.60
C SER A 244 9.58 -0.89 -29.48
N VAL A 245 9.22 -0.56 -28.24
CA VAL A 245 9.74 -1.26 -27.07
C VAL A 245 8.55 -1.89 -26.39
N ASP A 246 8.64 -3.21 -26.26
CA ASP A 246 7.59 -4.03 -25.67
C ASP A 246 8.02 -4.36 -24.24
N PHE A 247 7.07 -4.46 -23.33
CA PHE A 247 7.34 -4.75 -21.92
C PHE A 247 6.51 -5.94 -21.46
N LEU A 248 7.14 -6.82 -20.69
CA LEU A 248 6.49 -7.98 -20.09
C LEU A 248 6.93 -8.11 -18.63
N THR A 249 5.97 -8.14 -17.72
CA THR A 249 6.21 -8.38 -16.29
C THR A 249 5.47 -9.62 -15.85
N PHE A 250 6.22 -10.53 -15.22
CA PHE A 250 5.67 -11.63 -14.46
C PHE A 250 5.81 -11.36 -12.97
N GLU A 251 4.74 -11.58 -12.21
CA GLU A 251 4.79 -11.62 -10.75
C GLU A 251 4.12 -12.88 -10.22
N ARG A 252 4.28 -13.11 -8.91
CA ARG A 252 3.59 -14.21 -8.20
C ARG A 252 2.11 -13.95 -7.99
N THR A 253 1.73 -12.68 -8.02
CA THR A 253 0.35 -12.19 -7.86
C THR A 253 -0.16 -11.66 -9.20
N PRO A 254 -1.35 -12.06 -9.68
CA PRO A 254 -1.92 -11.50 -10.92
C PRO A 254 -2.29 -10.02 -10.77
N ASN A 255 -2.34 -9.27 -11.88
CA ASN A 255 -2.81 -7.89 -11.84
C ASN A 255 -4.34 -7.84 -11.83
N GLY A 256 -4.89 -7.00 -10.95
CA GLY A 256 -6.31 -6.72 -10.83
C GLY A 256 -7.08 -7.78 -10.06
N GLY A 257 -7.12 -7.66 -8.72
CA GLY A 257 -8.22 -8.17 -7.88
C GLY A 257 -8.38 -9.68 -7.74
N GLY A 258 -7.88 -10.47 -8.70
CA GLY A 258 -8.22 -11.87 -8.85
C GLY A 258 -7.03 -12.77 -8.69
N GLY A 259 -6.80 -13.19 -7.46
CA GLY A 259 -5.94 -14.29 -7.08
C GLY A 259 -6.19 -15.46 -8.01
N GLY A 260 -5.19 -15.72 -8.84
CA GLY A 260 -5.16 -16.72 -9.92
C GLY A 260 -5.07 -18.15 -9.38
N GLY A 261 -5.76 -18.42 -8.28
CA GLY A 261 -6.01 -19.76 -7.81
C GLY A 261 -7.23 -20.35 -8.50
N ASN A 262 -7.24 -21.67 -8.65
CA ASN A 262 -8.51 -22.38 -8.81
C ASN A 262 -9.36 -22.13 -7.55
N THR A 263 -10.62 -21.73 -7.69
CA THR A 263 -11.56 -21.58 -6.55
C THR A 263 -11.56 -22.81 -5.64
N SER A 264 -11.35 -24.01 -6.18
CA SER A 264 -11.18 -25.24 -5.39
C SER A 264 -9.94 -25.21 -4.48
N ASN A 265 -8.80 -24.69 -4.96
CA ASN A 265 -7.58 -24.58 -4.17
C ASN A 265 -7.72 -23.52 -3.07
N PHE A 266 -8.40 -22.41 -3.38
CA PHE A 266 -8.72 -21.39 -2.40
C PHE A 266 -9.63 -21.95 -1.30
N VAL A 267 -10.71 -22.63 -1.67
CA VAL A 267 -11.62 -23.30 -0.72
C VAL A 267 -10.88 -24.33 0.13
N ASP A 268 -10.03 -25.17 -0.48
CA ASP A 268 -9.21 -26.13 0.25
C ASP A 268 -8.31 -25.42 1.27
N ASN A 269 -7.64 -24.34 0.87
CA ASN A 269 -6.77 -23.55 1.75
C ASN A 269 -7.54 -22.87 2.89
N LEU A 270 -8.64 -22.19 2.57
CA LEU A 270 -9.50 -21.46 3.48
C LEU A 270 -10.03 -22.38 4.59
N THR A 271 -10.36 -23.63 4.26
CA THR A 271 -10.95 -24.61 5.18
C THR A 271 -9.96 -25.53 5.92
N THR A 272 -8.64 -25.33 5.76
CA THR A 272 -7.64 -26.24 6.35
C THR A 272 -7.37 -26.04 7.85
N SER A 273 -7.50 -24.82 8.37
CA SER A 273 -7.15 -24.46 9.75
C SER A 273 -7.84 -23.15 10.16
N VAL A 274 -7.57 -22.67 11.37
CA VAL A 274 -8.00 -21.36 11.85
C VAL A 274 -7.25 -20.21 11.15
N TRP A 275 -7.92 -19.07 11.10
CA TRP A 275 -7.44 -17.80 10.58
C TRP A 275 -7.64 -16.69 11.61
N TYR A 276 -6.84 -15.64 11.50
CA TYR A 276 -6.93 -14.41 12.28
C TYR A 276 -6.95 -13.24 11.31
N VAL A 277 -7.74 -12.21 11.60
CA VAL A 277 -7.63 -10.94 10.89
C VAL A 277 -6.27 -10.33 11.23
N ASN A 278 -5.52 -9.97 10.22
CA ASN A 278 -4.21 -9.34 10.29
C ASN A 278 -4.19 -7.94 9.68
N LEU A 279 -5.23 -7.60 8.92
CA LEU A 279 -5.56 -6.25 8.48
C LEU A 279 -7.07 -6.19 8.29
N LEU A 280 -7.73 -5.16 8.79
CA LEU A 280 -8.97 -4.61 8.21
C LEU A 280 -8.76 -3.10 8.08
N ASP A 281 -8.73 -2.60 6.86
CA ASP A 281 -8.71 -1.17 6.55
C ASP A 281 -10.04 -0.86 5.85
N ASP A 282 -10.92 -0.11 6.51
CA ASP A 282 -12.22 0.36 5.99
C ASP A 282 -12.07 1.82 5.57
N ASP A 283 -12.11 2.08 4.27
CA ASP A 283 -11.99 3.42 3.69
C ASP A 283 -10.77 4.23 4.22
N GLY A 284 -9.64 3.57 4.49
CA GLY A 284 -8.42 4.18 5.03
C GLY A 284 -8.36 4.25 6.57
N THR A 285 -9.30 3.61 7.27
CA THR A 285 -9.34 3.49 8.72
C THR A 285 -8.93 2.07 9.11
N ASP A 286 -7.82 1.91 9.84
CA ASP A 286 -7.38 0.61 10.36
C ASP A 286 -8.25 0.17 11.55
N GLU A 287 -9.10 -0.82 11.30
CA GLU A 287 -10.01 -1.44 12.27
C GLU A 287 -9.56 -2.86 12.66
N THR A 288 -8.33 -3.25 12.32
CA THR A 288 -7.77 -4.58 12.60
C THR A 288 -7.92 -4.98 14.06
N CYS A 289 -7.81 -4.00 14.97
CA CYS A 289 -7.87 -4.22 16.41
C CYS A 289 -9.23 -4.69 16.95
N ASP A 290 -10.33 -4.58 16.18
CA ASP A 290 -11.64 -5.10 16.59
C ASP A 290 -11.73 -6.64 16.52
N TYR A 291 -10.81 -7.29 15.82
CA TYR A 291 -10.88 -8.71 15.50
C TYR A 291 -9.77 -9.56 16.10
N VAL A 292 -8.78 -8.96 16.78
CA VAL A 292 -7.54 -9.65 17.19
C VAL A 292 -7.73 -10.84 18.13
N ASP A 293 -8.81 -10.81 18.92
CA ASP A 293 -9.18 -11.86 19.86
C ASP A 293 -9.99 -13.00 19.21
N TYR A 294 -10.40 -12.84 17.95
CA TYR A 294 -11.23 -13.80 17.25
C TYR A 294 -10.41 -14.80 16.43
N GLN A 295 -10.77 -16.07 16.59
CA GLN A 295 -10.35 -17.17 15.71
C GLN A 295 -11.45 -17.44 14.70
N PHE A 296 -11.14 -17.30 13.41
CA PHE A 296 -12.04 -17.56 12.30
C PHE A 296 -11.86 -19.00 11.82
N THR A 297 -12.95 -19.75 11.75
CA THR A 297 -12.97 -21.13 11.25
C THR A 297 -13.98 -21.23 10.12
N PHE A 298 -13.48 -21.45 8.89
CA PHE A 298 -14.29 -21.68 7.70
C PHE A 298 -14.51 -23.18 7.50
N ASN A 299 -15.77 -23.60 7.47
CA ASN A 299 -16.15 -25.00 7.36
C ASN A 299 -16.55 -25.37 5.92
N SER A 300 -16.34 -26.63 5.55
CA SER A 300 -16.69 -27.16 4.22
C SER A 300 -18.18 -27.14 3.87
N ASP A 301 -19.05 -26.82 4.83
CA ASP A 301 -20.49 -26.67 4.63
C ASP A 301 -20.92 -25.20 4.46
N GLU A 302 -19.98 -24.33 4.06
CA GLU A 302 -20.19 -22.89 3.78
C GLU A 302 -20.57 -22.08 5.03
N THR A 303 -20.31 -22.63 6.23
CA THR A 303 -20.44 -21.88 7.50
C THR A 303 -19.09 -21.35 7.96
N VAL A 304 -19.08 -20.18 8.59
CA VAL A 304 -17.91 -19.60 9.27
C VAL A 304 -18.26 -19.27 10.72
N THR A 305 -17.31 -19.45 11.62
CA THR A 305 -17.45 -19.02 13.02
C THR A 305 -16.24 -18.19 13.44
N ALA A 306 -16.49 -17.00 13.98
CA ALA A 306 -15.48 -16.18 14.66
C ALA A 306 -15.66 -16.37 16.18
N THR A 307 -14.65 -16.94 16.83
CA THR A 307 -14.72 -17.29 18.27
C THR A 307 -13.65 -16.55 19.06
N SER A 308 -14.07 -15.80 20.07
CA SER A 308 -13.20 -15.26 21.12
C SER A 308 -13.46 -15.98 22.46
N THR A 309 -12.79 -15.55 23.53
CA THR A 309 -13.01 -16.14 24.87
C THR A 309 -14.45 -15.96 25.37
N ASN A 310 -15.08 -14.85 24.99
CA ASN A 310 -16.37 -14.42 25.54
C ASN A 310 -17.51 -14.39 24.52
N ASN A 311 -17.19 -14.49 23.23
CA ASN A 311 -18.18 -14.34 22.16
C ASN A 311 -17.99 -15.40 21.06
N THR A 312 -19.08 -15.71 20.36
CA THR A 312 -19.06 -16.53 19.16
C THR A 312 -20.04 -15.92 18.16
N VAL A 313 -19.50 -15.44 17.05
CA VAL A 313 -20.28 -14.90 15.93
C VAL A 313 -20.32 -15.95 14.83
N ASN A 314 -21.51 -16.33 14.41
CA ASN A 314 -21.69 -17.27 13.31
C ASN A 314 -21.88 -16.50 12.00
N GLY A 315 -21.57 -17.14 10.89
CA GLY A 315 -21.82 -16.59 9.56
C GLY A 315 -21.86 -17.67 8.49
N THR A 316 -22.01 -17.23 7.27
CA THR A 316 -21.85 -18.01 6.05
C THR A 316 -20.78 -17.40 5.18
N TRP A 317 -20.11 -18.22 4.38
CA TRP A 317 -19.15 -17.76 3.40
C TRP A 317 -19.35 -18.51 2.07
N THR A 318 -19.03 -17.88 0.95
CA THR A 318 -19.04 -18.53 -0.37
C THR A 318 -17.87 -18.05 -1.19
N ALA A 319 -17.18 -18.93 -1.91
CA ALA A 319 -16.18 -18.54 -2.90
C ALA A 319 -16.74 -18.73 -4.32
N THR A 320 -16.83 -17.65 -5.10
CA THR A 320 -17.25 -17.66 -6.50
C THR A 320 -16.10 -17.35 -7.43
N SER A 321 -16.24 -17.77 -8.70
CA SER A 321 -15.35 -17.33 -9.77
C SER A 321 -16.12 -16.33 -10.63
N SER A 322 -15.51 -15.17 -10.84
CA SER A 322 -15.99 -14.08 -11.67
C SER A 322 -15.02 -13.85 -12.84
N GLY A 323 -15.32 -12.85 -13.68
CA GLY A 323 -14.40 -12.41 -14.72
C GLY A 323 -13.19 -11.64 -14.19
N SER A 324 -13.27 -11.14 -12.96
CA SER A 324 -12.19 -10.43 -12.25
C SER A 324 -11.36 -11.35 -11.36
N GLY A 325 -11.84 -12.54 -10.98
CA GLY A 325 -11.06 -13.43 -10.13
C GLY A 325 -11.89 -14.41 -9.30
N ILE A 326 -11.43 -14.62 -8.06
CA ILE A 326 -12.21 -15.28 -7.02
C ILE A 326 -12.84 -14.19 -6.16
N ASP A 327 -14.14 -14.29 -5.92
CA ASP A 327 -14.82 -13.45 -4.93
C ASP A 327 -15.12 -14.31 -3.70
N LEU A 328 -14.76 -13.82 -2.52
CA LEU A 328 -15.12 -14.38 -1.22
C LEU A 328 -16.26 -13.56 -0.62
N ILE A 329 -17.46 -14.11 -0.65
CA ILE A 329 -18.62 -13.50 -0.02
C ILE A 329 -18.64 -13.90 1.45
N LEU A 330 -18.65 -12.92 2.35
CA LEU A 330 -18.76 -13.10 3.80
C LEU A 330 -20.10 -12.55 4.31
N ASN A 331 -20.70 -13.24 5.28
CA ASN A 331 -21.98 -12.82 5.86
C ASN A 331 -22.14 -13.37 7.30
N PHE A 332 -21.74 -12.57 8.28
CA PHE A 332 -21.81 -12.80 9.71
C PHE A 332 -23.13 -12.31 10.33
N GLU A 333 -23.55 -12.96 11.40
CA GLU A 333 -24.71 -12.56 12.20
C GLU A 333 -24.39 -11.29 13.01
N ILE A 334 -24.93 -10.15 12.60
CA ILE A 334 -24.78 -8.86 13.31
C ILE A 334 -25.82 -8.68 14.43
N THR A 335 -25.43 -7.98 15.49
CA THR A 335 -26.22 -7.71 16.70
C THR A 335 -26.43 -6.23 17.01
N GLY A 336 -26.61 -5.40 15.99
CA GLY A 336 -26.81 -3.96 16.19
C GLY A 336 -26.71 -3.21 14.88
N GLY A 337 -26.66 -1.88 14.95
CA GLY A 337 -26.28 -1.04 13.81
C GLY A 337 -24.81 -0.61 13.83
N ASP A 338 -24.10 -0.91 14.92
CA ASP A 338 -22.69 -0.57 15.15
C ASP A 338 -21.91 -1.86 15.52
N ASP A 339 -22.26 -2.99 14.90
CA ASP A 339 -21.58 -4.27 15.14
C ASP A 339 -20.40 -4.37 14.16
N PRO A 340 -19.15 -4.52 14.63
CA PRO A 340 -17.98 -4.53 13.75
C PRO A 340 -18.06 -5.64 12.69
N PHE A 341 -18.75 -6.75 12.97
CA PHE A 341 -18.90 -7.80 11.95
C PHE A 341 -19.72 -7.37 10.72
N ASP A 342 -20.35 -6.20 10.71
CA ASP A 342 -20.94 -5.61 9.50
C ASP A 342 -19.85 -5.26 8.47
N ASP A 343 -18.68 -4.80 8.93
CA ASP A 343 -17.57 -4.33 8.08
C ASP A 343 -16.83 -5.50 7.39
N LEU A 344 -17.01 -6.73 7.90
CA LEU A 344 -16.54 -7.94 7.22
C LEU A 344 -17.52 -8.48 6.18
N ASN A 345 -18.78 -8.01 6.18
CA ASN A 345 -19.84 -8.57 5.34
C ASN A 345 -19.83 -7.97 3.94
N ASP A 346 -19.00 -8.52 3.07
CA ASP A 346 -18.90 -8.05 1.69
C ASP A 346 -18.67 -9.17 0.66
N ASP A 347 -18.67 -8.82 -0.62
CA ASP A 347 -18.25 -9.64 -1.75
C ASP A 347 -16.78 -9.43 -2.16
N TRP A 348 -15.89 -9.54 -1.17
CA TRP A 348 -14.44 -9.37 -1.28
C TRP A 348 -13.79 -10.04 -2.51
N ASP A 349 -13.09 -9.26 -3.33
CA ASP A 349 -12.18 -9.75 -4.35
C ASP A 349 -10.92 -10.33 -3.68
N VAL A 350 -10.58 -11.59 -3.97
CA VAL A 350 -9.40 -12.24 -3.40
C VAL A 350 -8.16 -11.79 -4.15
N LEU A 351 -7.35 -10.87 -3.60
CA LEU A 351 -6.08 -10.43 -4.21
C LEU A 351 -5.04 -11.54 -4.32
N SER A 352 -4.81 -12.26 -3.22
CA SER A 352 -3.80 -13.34 -3.17
C SER A 352 -4.07 -14.30 -2.03
N PHE A 353 -3.58 -15.54 -2.14
CA PHE A 353 -3.58 -16.47 -1.02
C PHE A 353 -2.45 -17.49 -1.12
N ASP A 354 -1.95 -17.90 0.04
CA ASP A 354 -1.12 -19.08 0.22
C ASP A 354 -1.49 -19.79 1.53
N THR A 355 -0.68 -20.75 1.98
CA THR A 355 -0.99 -21.49 3.21
C THR A 355 -0.92 -20.65 4.49
N GLU A 356 -0.31 -19.47 4.45
CA GLU A 356 -0.04 -18.59 5.59
C GLU A 356 -0.87 -17.30 5.58
N ILE A 357 -1.23 -16.77 4.41
CA ILE A 357 -1.96 -15.50 4.27
C ILE A 357 -3.03 -15.57 3.18
N ILE A 358 -4.13 -14.84 3.37
CA ILE A 358 -5.13 -14.49 2.36
C ILE A 358 -5.25 -12.97 2.39
N LYS A 359 -5.20 -12.33 1.21
CA LYS A 359 -5.41 -10.89 1.05
C LYS A 359 -6.62 -10.65 0.19
N LEU A 360 -7.44 -9.70 0.60
CA LEU A 360 -8.74 -9.38 0.01
C LEU A 360 -8.85 -7.88 -0.19
N ILE A 361 -9.65 -7.48 -1.16
CA ILE A 361 -10.02 -6.09 -1.43
C ILE A 361 -11.52 -6.00 -1.72
N ASP A 362 -12.18 -4.94 -1.27
CA ASP A 362 -13.48 -4.55 -1.82
C ASP A 362 -13.37 -3.16 -2.47
N VAL A 363 -14.06 -2.97 -3.60
CA VAL A 363 -14.20 -1.67 -4.24
C VAL A 363 -15.69 -1.41 -4.45
N SER A 364 -16.32 -0.86 -3.41
CA SER A 364 -17.77 -0.69 -3.41
C SER A 364 -18.20 0.32 -4.49
N GLY A 365 -19.23 -0.06 -5.26
CA GLY A 365 -19.70 0.77 -6.37
C GLY A 365 -20.35 2.09 -5.93
N GLY A 366 -19.68 3.23 -6.09
CA GLY A 366 -20.25 4.55 -5.79
C GLY A 366 -19.22 5.63 -5.44
N ASN A 367 -19.55 6.47 -4.45
CA ASN A 367 -18.58 7.33 -3.75
C ASN A 367 -17.86 6.57 -2.61
N GLY A 368 -18.04 5.25 -2.52
CA GLY A 368 -17.44 4.37 -1.50
C GLY A 368 -15.99 4.12 -1.86
N GLY A 369 -15.11 4.05 -0.87
CA GLY A 369 -13.69 3.94 -1.10
C GLY A 369 -13.29 2.50 -1.35
N THR A 370 -12.31 2.01 -0.62
CA THR A 370 -11.61 0.77 -0.95
C THR A 370 -11.15 0.14 0.33
N ASP A 371 -11.63 -1.08 0.55
CA ASP A 371 -11.42 -1.78 1.81
C ASP A 371 -10.42 -2.89 1.60
N TYR A 372 -9.59 -3.16 2.60
CA TYR A 372 -8.58 -4.21 2.56
C TYR A 372 -8.74 -5.14 3.75
N LEU A 373 -8.73 -6.45 3.49
CA LEU A 373 -8.83 -7.46 4.53
C LEU A 373 -7.77 -8.54 4.34
N ASP A 374 -6.89 -8.71 5.33
CA ASP A 374 -5.92 -9.79 5.35
C ASP A 374 -6.27 -10.79 6.46
N PHE A 375 -6.34 -12.07 6.10
CA PHE A 375 -6.32 -13.18 7.07
C PHE A 375 -4.95 -13.83 7.11
N GLY A 376 -4.41 -14.08 8.30
CA GLY A 376 -3.19 -14.88 8.47
C GLY A 376 -3.31 -15.98 9.51
N ARG A 377 -2.26 -16.80 9.60
CA ARG A 377 -2.23 -17.98 10.51
C ARG A 377 -1.85 -17.65 11.95
N ASN A 378 -1.35 -16.45 12.20
CA ASN A 378 -0.96 -16.02 13.53
C ASN A 378 -1.81 -14.81 13.96
N PRO A 379 -2.17 -14.69 15.26
CA PRO A 379 -2.87 -13.51 15.75
C PRO A 379 -2.05 -12.25 15.50
N TYR A 380 -2.71 -11.17 15.08
CA TYR A 380 -2.08 -9.86 14.94
C TYR A 380 -1.51 -9.38 16.28
N GLN A 381 -0.31 -8.80 16.25
CA GLN A 381 0.42 -8.38 17.47
C GLN A 381 0.59 -6.85 17.55
N GLY A 382 0.08 -6.09 16.57
CA GLY A 382 0.29 -4.64 16.47
C GLY A 382 -0.66 -3.79 17.31
N CYS A 383 -1.66 -4.40 17.96
CA CYS A 383 -2.56 -3.68 18.84
C CYS A 383 -1.95 -3.59 20.24
N SER A 384 -1.25 -2.49 20.52
CA SER A 384 -1.02 -2.02 21.89
C SER A 384 -2.40 -1.75 22.50
N GLY A 385 -2.85 -2.58 23.44
CA GLY A 385 -4.17 -2.41 24.05
C GLY A 385 -5.36 -3.03 23.32
N GLY A 386 -5.13 -3.93 22.36
CA GLY A 386 -6.05 -4.98 21.86
C GLY A 386 -7.57 -4.94 22.14
N GLY A 387 -8.27 -3.86 21.78
CA GLY A 387 -9.72 -3.90 21.55
C GLY A 387 -10.35 -2.52 21.44
N ASN A 388 -11.67 -2.45 21.48
CA ASN A 388 -12.40 -1.18 21.35
C ASN A 388 -12.77 -0.55 22.69
N THR A 389 -13.18 0.72 22.63
CA THR A 389 -13.59 1.51 23.79
C THR A 389 -14.69 0.82 24.61
N THR A 390 -15.60 0.09 23.97
CA THR A 390 -16.71 -0.61 24.63
C THR A 390 -16.21 -1.77 25.48
N GLU A 391 -15.27 -2.57 24.97
CA GLU A 391 -14.70 -3.71 25.69
C GLU A 391 -13.94 -3.27 26.94
N LEU A 392 -12.95 -2.37 26.80
CA LEU A 392 -12.19 -1.89 27.96
C LEU A 392 -13.08 -1.18 28.98
N THR A 393 -14.09 -0.44 28.52
CA THR A 393 -15.11 0.15 29.41
C THR A 393 -15.83 -0.93 30.21
N ASN A 394 -16.27 -2.01 29.57
CA ASN A 394 -16.95 -3.11 30.25
C ASN A 394 -16.03 -3.85 31.24
N ILE A 395 -14.76 -4.03 30.89
CA ILE A 395 -13.74 -4.62 31.77
C ILE A 395 -13.56 -3.76 33.03
N LEU A 396 -13.32 -2.46 32.87
CA LEU A 396 -13.12 -1.53 33.99
C LEU A 396 -14.36 -1.46 34.91
N LEU A 397 -15.57 -1.54 34.34
CA LEU A 397 -16.83 -1.60 35.09
C LEU A 397 -17.04 -2.92 35.86
N ASP A 398 -16.41 -4.01 35.44
CA ASP A 398 -16.59 -5.32 36.05
C ASP A 398 -15.72 -5.47 37.31
N GLY A 399 -16.22 -4.96 38.43
CA GLY A 399 -15.67 -5.23 39.76
C GLY A 399 -14.83 -4.12 40.36
N GLN A 400 -13.96 -4.48 41.29
CA GLN A 400 -13.06 -3.54 41.94
C GLN A 400 -11.62 -3.83 41.54
N TRP A 401 -10.82 -2.77 41.45
CA TRP A 401 -9.44 -2.81 41.02
C TRP A 401 -8.52 -2.30 42.12
N PHE A 402 -7.25 -2.62 42.06
CA PHE A 402 -6.22 -1.98 42.86
C PHE A 402 -5.02 -1.63 41.97
N VAL A 403 -4.21 -0.68 42.41
CA VAL A 403 -2.97 -0.33 41.73
C VAL A 403 -1.95 -1.41 42.05
N GLU A 404 -1.62 -2.23 41.07
CA GLU A 404 -0.60 -3.28 41.18
C GLU A 404 0.81 -2.70 41.04
N SER A 405 0.97 -1.72 40.15
CA SER A 405 2.24 -1.02 39.93
C SER A 405 1.99 0.42 39.51
N TYR A 406 2.82 1.34 40.02
CA TYR A 406 2.94 2.70 39.52
C TYR A 406 4.40 3.14 39.54
N ILE A 407 4.95 3.40 38.35
CA ILE A 407 6.33 3.83 38.12
C ILE A 407 6.26 5.22 37.51
N ASP A 408 6.75 6.23 38.23
CA ASP A 408 6.82 7.64 37.81
C ASP A 408 8.27 7.96 37.46
N ASP A 409 8.56 8.22 36.19
CA ASP A 409 9.91 8.51 35.71
C ASP A 409 11.00 7.50 36.13
N GLY A 410 10.61 6.23 36.25
CA GLY A 410 11.46 5.12 36.69
C GLY A 410 11.57 4.94 38.21
N ASP A 411 10.93 5.80 39.00
CA ASP A 411 10.81 5.65 40.46
C ASP A 411 9.52 4.90 40.80
N ASP A 412 9.66 3.77 41.51
CA ASP A 412 8.51 2.97 41.97
C ASP A 412 7.81 3.62 43.16
N GLN A 413 6.61 4.15 42.90
CA GLN A 413 5.76 4.83 43.88
C GLN A 413 4.52 4.01 44.25
N THR A 414 4.43 2.74 43.82
CA THR A 414 3.31 1.82 44.05
C THR A 414 2.83 1.78 45.51
N ILE A 415 3.77 1.96 46.45
CA ILE A 415 3.49 1.89 47.89
C ILE A 415 2.46 2.92 48.38
N ASP A 416 2.31 4.05 47.69
CA ASP A 416 1.40 5.13 48.08
C ASP A 416 -0.08 4.80 47.85
N TYR A 417 -0.35 3.84 46.96
CA TYR A 417 -1.70 3.39 46.59
C TYR A 417 -2.14 2.13 47.35
N ASN A 418 -1.28 1.58 48.21
CA ASN A 418 -1.55 0.35 48.95
C ASN A 418 -2.83 0.43 49.79
N GLY A 419 -3.72 -0.54 49.58
CA GLY A 419 -4.97 -0.68 50.33
C GLY A 419 -6.12 0.20 49.84
N TYR A 420 -5.95 0.92 48.75
CA TYR A 420 -7.07 1.51 48.00
C TYR A 420 -7.70 0.45 47.09
N ALA A 421 -9.04 0.44 47.06
CA ALA A 421 -9.86 -0.26 46.09
C ALA A 421 -10.51 0.78 45.18
N LEU A 422 -10.30 0.66 43.87
CA LEU A 422 -10.88 1.50 42.84
C LEU A 422 -12.19 0.88 42.31
N THR A 423 -13.17 1.71 42.03
CA THR A 423 -14.45 1.31 41.44
C THR A 423 -14.84 2.31 40.37
N PHE A 424 -14.78 1.87 39.11
CA PHE A 424 -15.22 2.61 37.93
C PHE A 424 -16.74 2.43 37.76
N ASN A 425 -17.46 3.52 37.53
CA ASN A 425 -18.92 3.54 37.41
C ASN A 425 -19.35 3.99 36.02
N ALA A 426 -20.49 3.48 35.56
CA ALA A 426 -21.02 3.71 34.21
C ALA A 426 -21.43 5.17 33.94
N ASP A 427 -21.48 6.03 34.96
CA ASP A 427 -21.70 7.47 34.81
C ASP A 427 -20.41 8.26 34.57
N GLY A 428 -19.28 7.57 34.38
CA GLY A 428 -17.96 8.17 34.19
C GLY A 428 -17.27 8.57 35.48
N SER A 429 -17.80 8.20 36.66
CA SER A 429 -17.14 8.44 37.95
C SER A 429 -16.27 7.27 38.40
N VAL A 430 -15.14 7.54 39.04
CA VAL A 430 -14.27 6.54 39.68
C VAL A 430 -14.09 6.87 41.16
N LEU A 431 -14.16 5.85 42.02
CA LEU A 431 -13.96 6.00 43.47
C LEU A 431 -12.76 5.16 43.91
N ALA A 432 -11.79 5.79 44.58
CA ALA A 432 -10.71 5.12 45.28
C ALA A 432 -10.99 5.13 46.79
N VAL A 433 -11.15 3.96 47.39
CA VAL A 433 -11.55 3.80 48.80
C VAL A 433 -10.54 2.95 49.56
N ASN A 434 -10.04 3.48 50.68
CA ASN A 434 -9.32 2.67 51.67
C ASN A 434 -10.02 2.73 53.03
N SER A 435 -9.37 2.19 54.07
CA SER A 435 -9.95 2.13 55.42
C SER A 435 -10.28 3.50 56.07
N SER A 436 -9.70 4.59 55.55
CA SER A 436 -9.74 5.93 56.18
C SER A 436 -10.19 7.05 55.22
N ASN A 437 -10.02 6.88 53.91
CA ASN A 437 -10.23 7.89 52.89
C ASN A 437 -11.12 7.38 51.76
N THR A 438 -11.87 8.30 51.17
CA THR A 438 -12.58 8.11 49.90
C THR A 438 -12.23 9.28 49.00
N ILE A 439 -11.63 8.99 47.86
CA ILE A 439 -11.25 9.95 46.83
C ILE A 439 -12.12 9.66 45.60
N SER A 440 -12.65 10.70 44.98
CA SER A 440 -13.49 10.59 43.79
C SER A 440 -12.82 11.29 42.61
N GLY A 441 -12.92 10.68 41.44
CA GLY A 441 -12.50 11.26 40.17
C GLY A 441 -13.50 10.94 39.06
N THR A 442 -13.09 11.25 37.83
CA THR A 442 -13.76 10.87 36.58
C THR A 442 -12.84 10.01 35.73
N TRP A 443 -13.43 9.22 34.85
CA TRP A 443 -12.72 8.38 33.90
C TRP A 443 -13.48 8.26 32.58
N SER A 444 -12.76 7.98 31.50
CA SER A 444 -13.34 7.60 30.20
C SER A 444 -12.33 6.81 29.37
N VAL A 445 -12.80 5.86 28.58
CA VAL A 445 -12.01 5.24 27.51
C VAL A 445 -12.33 5.94 26.20
N VAL A 446 -11.31 6.38 25.47
CA VAL A 446 -11.45 7.05 24.17
C VAL A 446 -10.50 6.44 23.15
N THR A 447 -10.77 6.65 21.86
CA THR A 447 -9.83 6.33 20.79
C THR A 447 -9.02 7.58 20.45
N SER A 448 -7.71 7.42 20.30
CA SER A 448 -6.74 8.44 19.91
C SER A 448 -5.99 8.02 18.63
N SER A 449 -5.08 8.85 18.15
CA SER A 449 -4.27 8.51 16.97
C SER A 449 -3.26 7.38 17.22
N ASN A 450 -3.01 7.01 18.48
CA ASN A 450 -2.03 6.00 18.87
C ASN A 450 -2.66 4.74 19.48
N GLY A 451 -3.99 4.66 19.56
CA GLY A 451 -4.70 3.52 20.13
C GLY A 451 -5.85 3.94 21.05
N LEU A 452 -6.05 3.17 22.12
CA LEU A 452 -6.98 3.54 23.18
C LEU A 452 -6.28 4.37 24.25
N ASP A 453 -7.00 5.35 24.79
CA ASP A 453 -6.57 6.10 25.96
C ASP A 453 -7.57 5.91 27.11
N VAL A 454 -7.06 5.84 28.35
CA VAL A 454 -7.86 5.92 29.57
C VAL A 454 -7.60 7.27 30.22
N ASN A 455 -8.55 8.19 30.03
CA ASN A 455 -8.49 9.49 30.70
C ASN A 455 -8.87 9.33 32.16
N LEU A 456 -8.05 9.85 33.07
CA LEU A 456 -8.30 9.87 34.52
C LEU A 456 -8.22 11.31 35.04
N ASP A 457 -9.13 11.69 35.94
CA ASP A 457 -9.07 12.99 36.64
C ASP A 457 -9.64 12.87 38.06
N PHE A 458 -8.76 12.90 39.06
CA PHE A 458 -9.05 12.92 40.49
C PHE A 458 -8.91 14.32 41.11
N GLY A 459 -8.69 15.36 40.30
CA GLY A 459 -8.40 16.71 40.75
C GLY A 459 -7.12 16.77 41.59
N ALA A 460 -7.09 17.64 42.62
CA ALA A 460 -5.90 17.86 43.44
C ALA A 460 -5.79 16.92 44.67
N ALA A 461 -6.33 15.69 44.59
CA ALA A 461 -6.49 14.80 45.73
C ALA A 461 -5.36 13.75 45.84
N ILE A 462 -4.38 14.02 46.69
CA ILE A 462 -3.24 13.13 46.96
C ILE A 462 -3.68 11.77 47.54
N PRO A 463 -3.15 10.63 47.05
CA PRO A 463 -2.07 10.51 46.05
C PRO A 463 -2.54 10.37 44.59
N PHE A 464 -3.83 10.52 44.29
CA PHE A 464 -4.39 10.26 42.97
C PHE A 464 -4.30 11.45 42.01
N ASP A 465 -3.80 12.61 42.46
CA ASP A 465 -3.52 13.74 41.56
C ASP A 465 -2.43 13.43 40.53
N GLU A 466 -1.55 12.47 40.82
CA GLU A 466 -0.53 11.95 39.90
C GLU A 466 -1.12 11.06 38.78
N PHE A 467 -2.38 10.62 38.88
CA PHE A 467 -3.04 9.83 37.82
C PHE A 467 -3.76 10.72 36.79
N ASN A 468 -3.73 12.04 36.95
CA ASN A 468 -4.48 12.95 36.10
C ASN A 468 -3.86 13.09 34.71
N ASP A 469 -4.19 12.17 33.80
CA ASP A 469 -3.65 12.17 32.44
C ASP A 469 -4.55 11.47 31.41
N ASP A 470 -4.20 11.59 30.14
CA ASP A 470 -4.68 10.78 29.01
C ASP A 470 -3.76 9.57 28.78
N TRP A 471 -3.91 8.55 29.63
CA TRP A 471 -3.04 7.38 29.63
C TRP A 471 -3.20 6.52 28.37
N ASP A 472 -2.13 6.33 27.60
CA ASP A 472 -2.06 5.37 26.50
C ASP A 472 -2.23 3.94 27.06
N VAL A 473 -3.09 3.13 26.42
CA VAL A 473 -3.28 1.73 26.80
C VAL A 473 -2.19 0.85 26.20
N GLU A 474 -1.35 0.23 27.04
CA GLU A 474 -0.32 -0.70 26.60
C GLU A 474 -0.91 -2.09 26.30
N THR A 475 -1.60 -2.69 27.28
CA THR A 475 -2.33 -3.96 27.13
C THR A 475 -3.48 -4.05 28.14
N TYR A 476 -4.46 -4.92 27.91
CA TYR A 476 -5.38 -5.33 28.96
C TYR A 476 -5.88 -6.77 28.80
N THR A 477 -6.44 -7.28 29.90
CA THR A 477 -7.20 -8.53 30.00
C THR A 477 -8.39 -8.30 30.94
N ASN A 478 -9.27 -9.28 31.09
CA ASN A 478 -10.39 -9.22 32.05
C ASN A 478 -10.00 -8.99 33.53
N THR A 479 -8.71 -9.12 33.86
CA THR A 479 -8.19 -9.03 35.23
C THR A 479 -7.03 -8.04 35.40
N ARG A 480 -6.51 -7.43 34.33
CA ARG A 480 -5.32 -6.56 34.37
C ARG A 480 -5.39 -5.51 33.26
N VAL A 481 -5.05 -4.26 33.56
CA VAL A 481 -4.94 -3.15 32.60
C VAL A 481 -3.60 -2.47 32.79
N GLU A 482 -2.81 -2.37 31.72
CA GLU A 482 -1.48 -1.77 31.69
C GLU A 482 -1.53 -0.51 30.83
N LEU A 483 -1.06 0.60 31.40
CA LEU A 483 -1.16 1.94 30.86
C LEU A 483 0.22 2.62 30.93
N PHE A 484 0.48 3.54 30.02
CA PHE A 484 1.64 4.43 30.10
C PHE A 484 1.30 5.86 29.67
N ASP A 485 2.11 6.83 30.07
CA ASP A 485 2.06 8.21 29.56
C ASP A 485 3.48 8.70 29.26
N VAL A 486 3.64 9.56 28.24
CA VAL A 486 4.91 10.22 27.91
C VAL A 486 4.80 11.73 28.13
N SER A 487 5.27 12.18 29.30
CA SER A 487 5.15 13.59 29.69
C SER A 487 5.90 14.55 28.73
N GLY A 488 5.15 15.52 28.17
CA GLY A 488 5.61 16.43 27.09
C GLY A 488 6.72 17.43 27.44
N GLY A 489 7.28 17.40 28.65
CA GLY A 489 8.29 18.37 29.12
C GLY A 489 9.73 17.84 29.11
N ASN A 490 9.94 16.65 29.69
CA ASN A 490 11.27 16.06 29.90
C ASN A 490 11.44 14.68 29.23
N GLY A 491 10.41 14.15 28.57
CA GLY A 491 10.45 12.81 27.94
C GLY A 491 10.48 11.68 28.95
N GLY A 492 9.89 11.94 30.11
CA GLY A 492 9.63 10.96 31.15
C GLY A 492 8.53 9.99 30.72
N THR A 493 8.58 8.74 31.18
CA THR A 493 7.52 7.76 30.87
C THR A 493 7.03 7.14 32.16
N ASP A 494 5.74 7.33 32.40
CA ASP A 494 5.05 6.79 33.56
C ASP A 494 4.34 5.50 33.17
N TYR A 495 4.29 4.54 34.08
CA TYR A 495 3.62 3.26 33.88
C TYR A 495 2.65 2.99 35.02
N LEU A 496 1.40 2.70 34.67
CA LEU A 496 0.32 2.41 35.61
C LEU A 496 -0.30 1.05 35.29
N THR A 497 -0.34 0.17 36.29
CA THR A 497 -1.00 -1.13 36.17
C THR A 497 -2.12 -1.25 37.19
N PHE A 498 -3.33 -1.51 36.70
CA PHE A 498 -4.45 -1.96 37.53
C PHE A 498 -4.57 -3.48 37.49
N GLU A 499 -4.84 -4.09 38.63
CA GLU A 499 -5.19 -5.51 38.74
C GLU A 499 -6.48 -5.68 39.53
N LYS A 500 -7.28 -6.69 39.18
CA LYS A 500 -8.60 -6.92 39.76
C LYS A 500 -8.50 -7.51 41.17
N LEU A 501 -9.32 -7.01 42.10
CA LEU A 501 -9.33 -7.43 43.52
C LEU A 501 -9.93 -8.81 43.79
#